data_AF-A0A7C5IIB5-F1
#
_entry.id   AF-A0A7C5IIB5-F1
#
_cell.length_a   1.000
_cell.length_b   1.000
_cell.length_c   1.000
_cell.angle_alpha   90.00
_cell.angle_beta   90.00
_cell.angle_gamma   90.00
#
_symmetry.space_group_name_H-M   'P 1'
#
loop_
_entity.id
_entity.type
_entity.pdbx_description
1 polymer ?
#
loop_
_entity_poly.entity_id
_entity_poly.type
_entity_poly.pdbx_seq_one_letter_code
_entity_poly.pdbx_strand_id
1 'polypeptide(L)'
;MMLSRIIDGGLFRDKIGTRKGIVQASLEGAFEEPGCPMCRLLLKQEERWLTVILAESVVDLGIRRRIGASWGFCRRHAWAMAARTDLGGPLATAIIYESLASLLLQHCQVSLQARNGSNHIAMGHPGNLDAAVPGHGCPACAARAGIERNYVNSFIRYCRVDSFVRRYQESDGLCLAHLDQVLALAGPRERDMLLADKAAKLETSLQAPVVSSPPPQYMMAAPPEVGHRLGLLMGPPPFFPGSLDHVRYVQPWAREWKMTDGRDEACRACTLEREAEQQQLETLLAPDAAKNGDVLWLCSDHAWKLYALSLRRLRQASIDQWSRRWAQAAAGELRLLVSGAGSSAHTWALLPRNRHSPRPTAEIIHSCSICAAQARIVDGWIAQELSLLAQKPESEATLAEVCLPHAQALLRKAPPEAAGTVRRRQLARLQGLQEELALYIHKVNWDHRDEAWGPERDSWWRIVRFFVGDE
;
A
#
# COMPACT_ATOMS: atom_id res chain seq x y z
N MET A 1 15.13 -23.34 -11.34
CA MET A 1 15.41 -23.61 -9.90
C MET A 1 16.01 -22.41 -9.15
N MET A 2 16.83 -21.56 -9.79
CA MET A 2 17.41 -20.36 -9.14
C MET A 2 16.41 -19.17 -9.04
N LEU A 3 15.53 -19.01 -10.04
CA LEU A 3 14.50 -17.96 -10.10
C LEU A 3 13.42 -18.09 -9.02
N SER A 4 12.96 -19.32 -8.72
CA SER A 4 11.98 -19.55 -7.64
C SER A 4 12.49 -19.04 -6.28
N ARG A 5 13.79 -19.16 -5.98
CA ARG A 5 14.34 -18.70 -4.70
C ARG A 5 14.36 -17.18 -4.53
N ILE A 6 14.43 -16.42 -5.62
CA ILE A 6 14.37 -14.95 -5.61
C ILE A 6 12.93 -14.49 -5.38
N ILE A 7 11.96 -15.19 -5.97
CA ILE A 7 10.53 -14.86 -5.88
C ILE A 7 9.91 -15.36 -4.55
N ASP A 8 10.38 -16.49 -4.02
CA ASP A 8 9.86 -17.12 -2.79
C ASP A 8 10.52 -16.61 -1.50
N GLY A 9 11.33 -15.54 -1.56
CA GLY A 9 11.98 -14.97 -0.36
C GLY A 9 12.97 -15.93 0.33
N GLY A 10 13.72 -16.71 -0.46
CA GLY A 10 14.58 -17.79 0.00
C GLY A 10 15.50 -17.42 1.17
N LEU A 11 15.37 -18.21 2.25
CA LEU A 11 16.08 -18.12 3.53
C LEU A 11 17.61 -18.14 3.38
N PHE A 12 18.27 -16.99 3.60
CA PHE A 12 19.68 -16.96 3.96
C PHE A 12 19.82 -17.20 5.48
N ARG A 13 20.07 -18.45 5.89
CA ARG A 13 20.47 -18.78 7.27
C ARG A 13 21.97 -18.50 7.44
N ASP A 14 22.32 -17.32 7.92
CA ASP A 14 23.71 -17.04 8.33
C ASP A 14 24.03 -17.74 9.67
N LYS A 15 25.15 -18.47 9.74
CA LYS A 15 25.72 -18.97 11.01
C LYS A 15 26.52 -17.83 11.67
N ILE A 16 26.45 -17.70 13.01
CA ILE A 16 27.33 -16.75 13.73
C ILE A 16 28.74 -17.34 13.68
N GLY A 17 29.65 -16.71 12.92
CA GLY A 17 31.05 -17.12 12.83
C GLY A 17 31.81 -16.44 11.68
N THR A 18 32.72 -15.54 12.06
CA THR A 18 33.91 -14.97 11.35
C THR A 18 33.81 -14.43 9.92
N ARG A 19 32.72 -14.62 9.16
CA ARG A 19 32.41 -13.83 7.95
C ARG A 19 31.10 -13.07 8.16
N LYS A 20 31.10 -11.76 7.88
CA LYS A 20 29.87 -10.95 7.91
C LYS A 20 28.84 -11.59 6.97
N GLY A 21 27.68 -11.96 7.52
CA GLY A 21 26.57 -12.48 6.73
C GLY A 21 26.05 -11.42 5.75
N ILE A 22 25.55 -11.83 4.59
CA ILE A 22 25.06 -10.90 3.54
C ILE A 22 23.97 -9.97 4.11
N VAL A 23 23.12 -10.49 5.00
CA VAL A 23 22.04 -9.73 5.63
C VAL A 23 22.59 -8.71 6.63
N GLN A 24 23.63 -9.08 7.39
CA GLN A 24 24.30 -8.15 8.31
C GLN A 24 24.93 -6.98 7.56
N ALA A 25 25.70 -7.27 6.52
CA ALA A 25 26.34 -6.26 5.70
C ALA A 25 25.31 -5.33 5.02
N SER A 26 24.17 -5.88 4.59
CA SER A 26 23.07 -5.09 4.01
C SER A 26 22.44 -4.13 5.02
N LEU A 27 22.16 -4.59 6.25
CA LEU A 27 21.61 -3.75 7.32
C LEU A 27 22.61 -2.67 7.75
N GLU A 28 23.86 -3.05 7.98
CA GLU A 28 24.93 -2.14 8.37
C GLU A 28 25.17 -1.05 7.31
N GLY A 29 25.25 -1.43 6.03
CA GLY A 29 25.37 -0.45 4.94
C GLY A 29 24.16 0.48 4.85
N ALA A 30 22.95 -0.02 5.14
CA ALA A 30 21.76 0.82 5.17
C ALA A 30 21.73 1.84 6.33
N PHE A 31 22.54 1.67 7.38
CA PHE A 31 22.66 2.67 8.45
C PHE A 31 23.39 3.94 8.01
N GLU A 32 24.14 3.90 6.92
CA GLU A 32 24.98 5.02 6.44
C GLU A 32 24.21 6.06 5.61
N GLU A 33 22.95 5.81 5.28
CA GLU A 33 22.10 6.75 4.52
C GLU A 33 20.83 7.10 5.31
N PRO A 34 20.16 8.23 5.00
CA PRO A 34 19.06 8.76 5.80
C PRO A 34 17.77 7.95 5.72
N GLY A 35 17.01 7.94 6.82
CA GLY A 35 15.73 7.26 6.98
C GLY A 35 15.85 5.80 7.46
N CYS A 36 14.70 5.11 7.49
CA CYS A 36 14.62 3.76 8.03
C CYS A 36 15.38 2.74 7.14
N PRO A 37 16.38 2.03 7.69
CA PRO A 37 17.20 1.07 6.94
C PRO A 37 16.38 -0.11 6.41
N MET A 38 15.40 -0.60 7.18
CA MET A 38 14.52 -1.68 6.74
C MET A 38 13.61 -1.25 5.59
N CYS A 39 12.99 -0.07 5.68
CA CYS A 39 12.18 0.46 4.59
C CYS A 39 12.99 0.56 3.29
N ARG A 40 14.22 1.08 3.35
CA ARG A 40 15.09 1.21 2.17
C ARG A 40 15.38 -0.14 1.53
N LEU A 41 15.81 -1.11 2.35
CA LEU A 41 16.11 -2.44 1.86
C LEU A 41 14.87 -3.11 1.25
N LEU A 42 13.69 -2.95 1.86
CA LEU A 42 12.45 -3.50 1.32
C LEU A 42 12.04 -2.85 -0.01
N LEU A 43 12.12 -1.53 -0.13
CA LEU A 43 11.85 -0.84 -1.40
C LEU A 43 12.78 -1.34 -2.52
N LYS A 44 14.07 -1.52 -2.21
CA LYS A 44 15.05 -2.08 -3.16
C LYS A 44 14.70 -3.49 -3.61
N GLN A 45 14.16 -4.32 -2.71
CA GLN A 45 13.77 -5.69 -3.04
C GLN A 45 12.45 -5.75 -3.80
N GLU A 46 11.50 -4.87 -3.50
CA GLU A 46 10.26 -4.74 -4.28
C GLU A 46 10.53 -4.32 -5.73
N GLU A 47 11.41 -3.33 -5.94
CA GLU A 47 11.83 -2.90 -7.28
C GLU A 47 12.41 -4.05 -8.10
N ARG A 48 13.32 -4.82 -7.49
CA ARG A 48 13.92 -6.01 -8.10
C ARG A 48 12.87 -7.06 -8.44
N TRP A 49 11.92 -7.29 -7.52
CA TRP A 49 10.87 -8.28 -7.72
C TRP A 49 9.98 -7.92 -8.92
N LEU A 50 9.61 -6.64 -9.07
CA LEU A 50 8.83 -6.16 -10.22
C LEU A 50 9.62 -6.29 -11.52
N THR A 51 10.91 -5.95 -11.51
CA THR A 51 11.78 -6.11 -12.68
C THR A 51 11.83 -7.57 -13.14
N VAL A 52 12.02 -8.52 -12.22
CA VAL A 52 12.07 -9.96 -12.55
C VAL A 52 10.73 -10.46 -13.09
N ILE A 53 9.61 -10.00 -12.55
CA ILE A 53 8.30 -10.40 -13.06
C ILE A 53 8.05 -9.90 -14.46
N LEU A 54 8.30 -8.61 -14.71
CA LEU A 54 8.05 -8.00 -16.01
C LEU A 54 8.98 -8.55 -17.10
N ALA A 55 10.27 -8.77 -16.77
CA ALA A 55 11.26 -9.21 -17.74
C ALA A 55 11.23 -10.72 -18.01
N GLU A 56 11.01 -11.56 -17.00
CA GLU A 56 11.34 -12.99 -17.07
C GLU A 56 10.19 -13.92 -16.70
N SER A 57 9.19 -13.44 -15.96
CA SER A 57 8.29 -14.34 -15.23
C SER A 57 6.80 -14.13 -15.52
N VAL A 58 6.45 -13.31 -16.51
CA VAL A 58 5.07 -13.16 -16.97
C VAL A 58 4.50 -14.51 -17.37
N VAL A 59 5.30 -15.37 -18.03
CA VAL A 59 4.88 -16.70 -18.51
C VAL A 59 5.12 -17.83 -17.50
N ASP A 60 5.69 -17.55 -16.33
CA ASP A 60 5.96 -18.59 -15.32
C ASP A 60 4.65 -19.12 -14.72
N LEU A 61 4.39 -20.42 -14.90
CA LEU A 61 3.15 -21.06 -14.44
C LEU A 61 2.97 -21.02 -12.91
N GLY A 62 4.07 -21.05 -12.15
CA GLY A 62 4.03 -20.99 -10.68
C GLY A 62 3.56 -19.63 -10.19
N ILE A 63 4.13 -18.56 -10.74
CA ILE A 63 3.70 -17.18 -10.47
C ILE A 63 2.27 -16.96 -10.94
N ARG A 64 1.91 -17.39 -12.16
CA ARG A 64 0.55 -17.24 -12.71
C ARG A 64 -0.50 -17.87 -11.81
N ARG A 65 -0.23 -19.06 -11.27
CA ARG A 65 -1.12 -19.71 -10.29
C ARG A 65 -1.29 -18.89 -9.01
N ARG A 66 -0.20 -18.32 -8.47
CA ARG A 66 -0.28 -17.46 -7.26
C ARG A 66 -1.03 -16.16 -7.51
N ILE A 67 -0.82 -15.54 -8.67
CA ILE A 67 -1.56 -14.34 -9.10
C ILE A 67 -3.05 -14.69 -9.22
N GLY A 68 -3.39 -15.79 -9.90
CA GLY A 68 -4.77 -16.27 -10.03
C GLY A 68 -5.44 -16.55 -8.68
N ALA A 69 -4.74 -17.23 -7.76
CA ALA A 69 -5.24 -17.50 -6.41
C ALA A 69 -5.45 -16.23 -5.56
N SER A 70 -4.78 -15.13 -5.93
CA SER A 70 -4.90 -13.82 -5.25
C SER A 70 -5.84 -12.86 -5.98
N TRP A 71 -6.49 -13.31 -7.06
CA TRP A 71 -7.28 -12.47 -7.98
C TRP A 71 -6.51 -11.22 -8.44
N GLY A 72 -5.20 -11.37 -8.65
CA GLY A 72 -4.31 -10.28 -9.05
C GLY A 72 -3.42 -9.73 -7.95
N PHE A 73 -3.03 -8.47 -8.10
CA PHE A 73 -2.18 -7.73 -7.18
C PHE A 73 -2.99 -6.76 -6.32
N CYS A 74 -2.44 -6.37 -5.17
CA CYS A 74 -3.04 -5.28 -4.40
C CYS A 74 -2.93 -3.96 -5.17
N ARG A 75 -3.79 -2.97 -4.87
CA ARG A 75 -3.82 -1.66 -5.54
C ARG A 75 -2.44 -1.05 -5.77
N ARG A 76 -1.60 -0.98 -4.73
CA ARG A 76 -0.23 -0.46 -4.83
C ARG A 76 0.62 -1.21 -5.86
N HIS A 77 0.62 -2.55 -5.83
CA HIS A 77 1.47 -3.34 -6.71
C HIS A 77 0.90 -3.49 -8.13
N ALA A 78 -0.43 -3.43 -8.27
CA ALA A 78 -1.09 -3.37 -9.56
C ALA A 78 -0.72 -2.08 -10.32
N TRP A 79 -0.83 -0.92 -9.65
CA TRP A 79 -0.41 0.36 -10.24
C TRP A 79 1.10 0.50 -10.37
N ALA A 80 1.89 -0.05 -9.44
CA ALA A 80 3.35 -0.12 -9.59
C ALA A 80 3.75 -0.89 -10.85
N MET A 81 3.05 -1.97 -11.18
CA MET A 81 3.29 -2.73 -12.40
C MET A 81 2.81 -1.97 -13.65
N ALA A 82 1.59 -1.40 -13.62
CA ALA A 82 1.02 -0.67 -14.73
C ALA A 82 1.80 0.61 -15.08
N ALA A 83 2.44 1.24 -14.10
CA ALA A 83 3.29 2.41 -14.30
C ALA A 83 4.61 2.11 -15.03
N ARG A 84 4.99 0.83 -15.14
CA ARG A 84 6.21 0.42 -15.85
C ARG A 84 5.94 0.36 -17.33
N THR A 85 6.48 1.32 -18.07
CA THR A 85 6.46 1.33 -19.54
C THR A 85 7.70 0.68 -20.16
N ASP A 86 8.73 0.46 -19.35
CA ASP A 86 9.92 -0.33 -19.67
C ASP A 86 9.65 -1.84 -19.57
N LEU A 87 10.60 -2.65 -20.06
CA LEU A 87 10.59 -4.12 -19.93
C LEU A 87 9.30 -4.80 -20.44
N GLY A 88 8.60 -4.17 -21.41
CA GLY A 88 7.34 -4.69 -21.92
C GLY A 88 6.18 -4.58 -20.93
N GLY A 89 6.24 -3.69 -19.94
CA GLY A 89 5.25 -3.59 -18.86
C GLY A 89 3.78 -3.47 -19.28
N PRO A 90 3.41 -2.69 -20.34
CA PRO A 90 2.04 -2.68 -20.86
C PRO A 90 1.57 -4.05 -21.35
N LEU A 91 2.42 -4.76 -22.12
CA LEU A 91 2.13 -6.11 -22.60
C LEU A 91 2.07 -7.12 -21.45
N ALA A 92 3.03 -7.07 -20.52
CA ALA A 92 3.03 -7.93 -19.34
C ALA A 92 1.75 -7.76 -18.51
N THR A 93 1.34 -6.50 -18.29
CA THR A 93 0.09 -6.15 -17.61
C THR A 93 -1.11 -6.70 -18.37
N ALA A 94 -1.17 -6.50 -19.69
CA ALA A 94 -2.25 -7.01 -20.52
C ALA A 94 -2.39 -8.53 -20.42
N ILE A 95 -1.28 -9.27 -20.58
CA ILE A 95 -1.28 -10.73 -20.53
C ILE A 95 -1.73 -11.25 -19.14
N ILE A 96 -1.27 -10.62 -18.05
CA ILE A 96 -1.65 -11.04 -16.69
C ILE A 96 -3.14 -10.78 -16.45
N TYR A 97 -3.63 -9.59 -16.80
CA TYR A 97 -5.00 -9.20 -16.51
C TYR A 97 -6.03 -9.79 -17.48
N GLU A 98 -5.65 -10.11 -18.72
CA GLU A 98 -6.49 -10.91 -19.62
C GLU A 98 -6.74 -12.29 -18.99
N SER A 99 -5.68 -12.96 -18.55
CA SER A 99 -5.80 -14.28 -17.90
C SER A 99 -6.64 -14.22 -16.63
N LEU A 100 -6.52 -13.15 -15.83
CA LEU A 100 -7.34 -12.95 -14.63
C LEU A 100 -8.80 -12.65 -14.96
N ALA A 101 -9.07 -11.83 -15.98
CA ALA A 101 -10.42 -11.52 -16.43
C ALA A 101 -11.12 -12.79 -16.94
N SER A 102 -10.43 -13.57 -17.78
CA SER A 102 -10.88 -14.87 -18.26
C SER A 102 -11.17 -15.84 -17.11
N LEU A 103 -10.29 -15.93 -16.12
CA LEU A 103 -10.50 -16.76 -14.92
C LEU A 103 -11.74 -16.32 -14.12
N LEU A 104 -11.94 -15.01 -13.94
CA LEU A 104 -13.07 -14.47 -13.17
C LEU A 104 -14.40 -14.66 -13.90
N LEU A 105 -14.43 -14.48 -15.23
CA LEU A 105 -15.61 -14.75 -16.06
C LEU A 105 -16.01 -16.23 -15.99
N GLN A 106 -15.05 -17.15 -16.15
CA GLN A 106 -15.29 -18.59 -16.03
C GLN A 106 -15.81 -18.96 -14.64
N HIS A 107 -15.22 -18.40 -13.59
CA HIS A 107 -15.65 -18.62 -12.21
C HIS A 107 -17.11 -18.19 -11.98
N CYS A 108 -17.53 -17.06 -12.55
CA CYS A 108 -18.89 -16.57 -12.43
C CYS A 108 -19.90 -17.38 -13.27
N GLN A 109 -19.50 -17.89 -14.45
CA GLN A 109 -20.36 -18.73 -15.31
C GLN A 109 -20.72 -20.06 -14.65
N VAL A 110 -19.76 -20.76 -14.03
CA VAL A 110 -19.98 -22.03 -13.32
C VAL A 110 -21.00 -21.85 -12.18
N SER A 111 -20.92 -20.73 -11.45
CA SER A 111 -21.83 -20.43 -10.35
C SER A 111 -23.27 -20.14 -10.80
N LEU A 112 -23.47 -19.60 -12.00
CA LEU A 112 -24.82 -19.39 -12.55
C LEU A 112 -25.47 -20.72 -12.99
N GLN A 113 -24.68 -21.63 -13.56
CA GLN A 113 -25.17 -22.95 -13.99
C GLN A 113 -25.56 -23.84 -12.78
N ALA A 114 -24.81 -23.76 -11.68
CA ALA A 114 -25.12 -24.49 -10.45
C ALA A 114 -26.44 -24.06 -9.78
N ARG A 115 -26.94 -22.85 -10.05
CA ARG A 115 -28.24 -22.36 -9.50
C ARG A 115 -29.45 -22.81 -10.31
N ASN A 116 -29.25 -23.24 -11.56
CA ASN A 116 -30.32 -23.68 -12.46
C ASN A 116 -30.52 -25.21 -12.49
N GLY A 117 -29.68 -25.98 -11.79
CA GLY A 117 -29.78 -27.45 -11.71
C GLY A 117 -29.93 -27.92 -10.27
N SER A 118 -30.97 -28.70 -9.98
CA SER A 118 -31.15 -29.40 -8.70
C SER A 118 -30.04 -30.43 -8.48
N ASN A 119 -29.37 -30.36 -7.32
CA ASN A 119 -28.41 -31.31 -6.75
C ASN A 119 -27.14 -31.60 -7.56
N HIS A 120 -26.11 -30.73 -7.44
CA HIS A 120 -24.72 -31.18 -7.45
C HIS A 120 -23.94 -30.52 -6.30
N ILE A 121 -23.36 -31.36 -5.42
CA ILE A 121 -22.41 -30.93 -4.39
C ILE A 121 -21.09 -30.63 -5.10
N ALA A 122 -20.83 -29.36 -5.42
CA ALA A 122 -19.52 -28.93 -5.88
C ALA A 122 -18.56 -28.85 -4.69
N MET A 123 -17.54 -29.71 -4.66
CA MET A 123 -16.36 -29.48 -3.81
C MET A 123 -15.55 -28.32 -4.42
N GLY A 124 -15.85 -27.11 -3.97
CA GLY A 124 -15.20 -25.86 -4.36
C GLY A 124 -16.16 -24.70 -4.12
N HIS A 125 -15.71 -23.67 -3.40
CA HIS A 125 -16.56 -22.55 -2.96
C HIS A 125 -17.54 -22.06 -4.04
N PRO A 126 -18.85 -21.93 -3.75
CA PRO A 126 -19.79 -21.29 -4.66
C PRO A 126 -19.38 -19.82 -4.80
N GLY A 127 -18.73 -19.47 -5.91
CA GLY A 127 -18.02 -18.21 -6.01
C GLY A 127 -18.64 -17.29 -7.05
N ASN A 128 -19.16 -16.16 -6.58
CA ASN A 128 -19.67 -15.06 -7.41
C ASN A 128 -18.60 -13.95 -7.47
N LEU A 129 -18.86 -12.88 -8.23
CA LEU A 129 -18.04 -11.66 -8.25
C LEU A 129 -17.70 -11.16 -6.83
N ASP A 130 -18.61 -11.37 -5.87
CA ASP A 130 -18.51 -11.03 -4.44
C ASP A 130 -17.35 -11.74 -3.72
N ALA A 131 -16.93 -12.93 -4.17
CA ALA A 131 -15.91 -13.75 -3.51
C ALA A 131 -14.49 -13.45 -4.02
N ALA A 132 -14.37 -12.82 -5.18
CA ALA A 132 -13.09 -12.57 -5.83
C ALA A 132 -12.41 -11.32 -5.28
N VAL A 133 -11.77 -11.38 -4.10
CA VAL A 133 -11.14 -10.20 -3.47
C VAL A 133 -9.78 -9.89 -4.13
N PRO A 134 -9.68 -8.85 -4.99
CA PRO A 134 -8.46 -8.61 -5.76
C PRO A 134 -7.29 -8.22 -4.86
N GLY A 135 -6.16 -8.88 -5.06
CA GLY A 135 -4.92 -8.60 -4.33
C GLY A 135 -4.89 -9.10 -2.89
N HIS A 136 -5.92 -9.81 -2.41
CA HIS A 136 -5.82 -10.55 -1.16
C HIS A 136 -4.80 -11.68 -1.32
N GLY A 137 -3.73 -11.68 -0.52
CA GLY A 137 -2.62 -12.61 -0.71
C GLY A 137 -1.65 -12.21 -1.85
N CYS A 138 -1.71 -10.95 -2.32
CA CYS A 138 -0.87 -10.39 -3.38
C CYS A 138 0.57 -10.97 -3.35
N PRO A 139 1.05 -11.59 -4.46
CA PRO A 139 2.35 -12.25 -4.49
C PRO A 139 3.52 -11.30 -4.18
N ALA A 140 3.42 -10.03 -4.59
CA ALA A 140 4.40 -9.00 -4.30
C ALA A 140 4.48 -8.69 -2.79
N CYS A 141 3.30 -8.50 -2.16
CA CYS A 141 3.19 -8.29 -0.72
C CYS A 141 3.72 -9.50 0.05
N ALA A 142 3.40 -10.71 -0.39
CA ALA A 142 3.86 -11.94 0.25
C ALA A 142 5.39 -12.08 0.17
N ALA A 143 5.99 -11.81 -1.00
CA ALA A 143 7.44 -11.79 -1.17
C ALA A 143 8.11 -10.73 -0.29
N ARG A 144 7.59 -9.49 -0.29
CA ARG A 144 8.05 -8.41 0.59
C ARG A 144 7.97 -8.81 2.06
N ALA A 145 6.84 -9.34 2.52
CA ALA A 145 6.65 -9.74 3.91
C ALA A 145 7.59 -10.88 4.34
N GLY A 146 7.95 -11.79 3.42
CA GLY A 146 8.98 -12.81 3.67
C GLY A 146 10.35 -12.21 3.93
N ILE A 147 10.75 -11.24 3.10
CA ILE A 147 12.02 -10.51 3.23
C ILE A 147 12.04 -9.64 4.50
N GLU A 148 10.95 -8.95 4.78
CA GLU A 148 10.77 -8.10 5.98
C GLU A 148 10.97 -8.90 7.26
N ARG A 149 10.32 -10.07 7.36
CA ARG A 149 10.53 -11.01 8.48
C ARG A 149 12.00 -11.41 8.63
N ASN A 150 12.72 -11.63 7.54
CA ASN A 150 14.15 -11.98 7.60
C ASN A 150 15.01 -10.82 8.12
N TYR A 151 14.72 -9.58 7.69
CA TYR A 151 15.42 -8.40 8.19
C TYR A 151 15.11 -8.13 9.67
N VAL A 152 13.85 -8.24 10.10
CA VAL A 152 13.45 -8.08 11.50
C VAL A 152 14.15 -9.11 12.40
N ASN A 153 14.12 -10.40 12.03
CA ASN A 153 14.79 -11.45 12.79
C ASN A 153 16.31 -11.25 12.85
N SER A 154 16.92 -10.83 11.74
CA SER A 154 18.35 -10.56 11.68
C SER A 154 18.73 -9.36 12.51
N PHE A 155 17.93 -8.30 12.48
CA PHE A 155 18.13 -7.10 13.30
C PHE A 155 18.16 -7.46 14.79
N ILE A 156 17.19 -8.23 15.29
CA ILE A 156 17.16 -8.68 16.69
C ILE A 156 18.40 -9.49 17.07
N ARG A 157 18.83 -10.37 16.17
CA ARG A 157 20.04 -11.18 16.39
C ARG A 157 21.28 -10.30 16.54
N TYR A 158 21.42 -9.28 15.70
CA TYR A 158 22.58 -8.38 15.70
C TYR A 158 22.47 -7.24 16.72
N CYS A 159 21.28 -6.95 17.26
CA CYS A 159 21.07 -6.00 18.35
C CYS A 159 21.79 -6.39 19.65
N ARG A 160 22.35 -7.60 19.73
CA ARG A 160 23.22 -8.08 20.83
C ARG A 160 24.71 -7.79 20.63
N VAL A 161 25.08 -7.25 19.46
CA VAL A 161 26.46 -6.96 19.09
C VAL A 161 26.70 -5.45 19.25
N ASP A 162 27.61 -5.07 20.14
CA ASP A 162 27.82 -3.66 20.49
C ASP A 162 28.19 -2.77 19.30
N SER A 163 29.01 -3.28 18.37
CA SER A 163 29.39 -2.52 17.17
C SER A 163 28.19 -2.28 16.23
N PHE A 164 27.24 -3.20 16.17
CA PHE A 164 26.01 -3.04 15.39
C PHE A 164 25.08 -2.02 16.06
N VAL A 165 24.92 -2.10 17.38
CA VAL A 165 24.12 -1.15 18.16
C VAL A 165 24.66 0.28 18.03
N ARG A 166 25.99 0.46 18.12
CA ARG A 166 26.60 1.78 17.94
C ARG A 166 26.26 2.39 16.59
N ARG A 167 26.45 1.63 15.51
CA ARG A 167 26.09 2.09 14.14
C ARG A 167 24.59 2.38 14.00
N TYR A 168 23.74 1.59 14.64
CA TYR A 168 22.30 1.85 14.66
C TYR A 168 21.95 3.16 15.39
N GLN A 169 22.57 3.41 16.54
CA GLN A 169 22.37 4.64 17.32
C GLN A 169 22.82 5.89 16.54
N GLU A 170 23.90 5.78 15.77
CA GLU A 170 24.42 6.83 14.88
C GLU A 170 23.54 7.07 13.64
N SER A 171 22.65 6.14 13.29
CA SER A 171 21.71 6.26 12.17
C SER A 171 20.38 6.92 12.56
N ASP A 172 19.52 7.23 11.58
CA ASP A 172 18.14 7.71 11.81
C ASP A 172 17.24 6.68 12.52
N GLY A 173 17.68 5.42 12.61
CA GLY A 173 16.95 4.34 13.27
C GLY A 173 15.71 3.86 12.50
N LEU A 174 14.88 3.06 13.16
CA LEU A 174 13.68 2.47 12.54
C LEU A 174 12.51 3.46 12.53
N CYS A 175 11.64 3.40 11.52
CA CYS A 175 10.33 4.06 11.58
C CYS A 175 9.44 3.38 12.63
N LEU A 176 8.36 4.02 13.10
CA LEU A 176 7.52 3.47 14.18
C LEU A 176 6.95 2.09 13.83
N ALA A 177 6.57 1.87 12.57
CA ALA A 177 6.07 0.57 12.12
C ALA A 177 7.13 -0.55 12.20
N HIS A 178 8.37 -0.30 11.78
CA HIS A 178 9.45 -1.28 11.89
C HIS A 178 9.95 -1.42 13.33
N LEU A 179 9.91 -0.35 14.11
CA LEU A 179 10.22 -0.39 15.53
C LEU A 179 9.24 -1.30 16.25
N ASP A 180 7.93 -1.17 16.04
CA ASP A 180 6.91 -2.03 16.67
C ASP A 180 7.13 -3.52 16.34
N GLN A 181 7.40 -3.84 15.06
CA GLN A 181 7.74 -5.21 14.64
C GLN A 181 8.98 -5.77 15.34
N VAL A 182 10.02 -4.95 15.50
CA VAL A 182 11.25 -5.35 16.21
C VAL A 182 10.97 -5.49 17.71
N LEU A 183 10.25 -4.55 18.33
CA LEU A 183 9.91 -4.59 19.76
C LEU A 183 9.10 -5.84 20.14
N ALA A 184 8.23 -6.31 19.26
CA ALA A 184 7.45 -7.55 19.46
C ALA A 184 8.34 -8.78 19.70
N LEU A 185 9.57 -8.78 19.17
CA LEU A 185 10.54 -9.88 19.29
C LEU A 185 11.72 -9.57 20.22
N ALA A 186 11.91 -8.32 20.62
CA ALA A 186 13.04 -7.88 21.42
C ALA A 186 12.97 -8.33 22.89
N GLY A 187 14.13 -8.60 23.49
CA GLY A 187 14.29 -8.81 24.93
C GLY A 187 14.14 -7.50 25.71
N PRO A 188 13.97 -7.55 27.05
CA PRO A 188 13.73 -6.34 27.85
C PRO A 188 14.80 -5.26 27.65
N ARG A 189 16.09 -5.64 27.71
CA ARG A 189 17.21 -4.71 27.52
C ARG A 189 17.18 -4.05 26.14
N GLU A 190 16.97 -4.83 25.08
CA GLU A 190 16.91 -4.29 23.72
C GLU A 190 15.67 -3.40 23.52
N ARG A 191 14.53 -3.74 24.13
CA ARG A 191 13.32 -2.91 24.08
C ARG A 191 13.55 -1.53 24.69
N ASP A 192 14.09 -1.47 25.90
CA ASP A 192 14.32 -0.20 26.60
C ASP A 192 15.30 0.68 25.81
N MET A 193 16.37 0.08 25.30
CA MET A 193 17.34 0.77 24.45
C MET A 193 16.70 1.31 23.17
N LEU A 194 15.91 0.52 22.45
CA LEU A 194 15.28 0.92 21.19
C LEU A 194 14.22 2.00 21.39
N LEU A 195 13.41 1.90 22.45
CA LEU A 195 12.41 2.90 22.81
C LEU A 195 13.07 4.23 23.22
N ALA A 196 14.10 4.18 24.06
CA ALA A 196 14.83 5.38 24.49
C ALA A 196 15.56 6.07 23.33
N ASP A 197 16.24 5.29 22.48
CA ASP A 197 16.89 5.79 21.26
C ASP A 197 15.88 6.46 20.32
N LYS A 198 14.72 5.83 20.10
CA LYS A 198 13.67 6.43 19.27
C LYS A 198 13.09 7.70 19.90
N ALA A 199 12.88 7.65 21.21
CA ALA A 199 12.67 8.77 22.14
C ALA A 199 13.45 10.01 21.75
N ALA A 200 14.75 9.88 21.98
CA ALA A 200 15.75 10.90 21.77
C ALA A 200 15.77 11.40 20.32
N LYS A 201 15.71 10.52 19.32
CA LYS A 201 15.74 10.92 17.90
C LYS A 201 14.53 11.77 17.51
N LEU A 202 13.33 11.44 17.98
CA LEU A 202 12.15 12.26 17.74
C LEU A 202 12.27 13.63 18.41
N GLU A 203 12.79 13.68 19.65
CA GLU A 203 13.00 14.92 20.38
C GLU A 203 14.05 15.82 19.74
N THR A 204 15.17 15.26 19.29
CA THR A 204 16.19 15.98 18.53
C THR A 204 15.57 16.57 17.26
N SER A 205 14.68 15.84 16.57
CA SER A 205 13.97 16.38 15.39
C SER A 205 13.06 17.57 15.69
N LEU A 206 12.66 17.78 16.96
CA LEU A 206 11.87 18.93 17.41
C LEU A 206 12.74 20.16 17.70
N GLN A 207 14.06 20.02 17.83
CA GLN A 207 14.96 21.12 18.13
C GLN A 207 15.33 21.95 16.88
N ALA A 208 15.09 21.39 15.68
CA ALA A 208 15.30 22.13 14.44
C ALA A 208 14.42 23.41 14.42
N PRO A 209 14.95 24.55 13.92
CA PRO A 209 14.21 25.81 13.89
C PRO A 209 12.90 25.67 13.10
N VAL A 210 11.86 26.39 13.54
CA VAL A 210 10.58 26.44 12.82
C VAL A 210 10.82 27.14 11.49
N VAL A 211 10.39 26.51 10.40
CA VAL A 211 10.46 27.12 9.07
C VAL A 211 9.41 28.22 9.00
N SER A 212 9.83 29.45 9.28
CA SER A 212 8.95 30.64 9.31
C SER A 212 8.74 31.28 7.93
N SER A 213 9.58 30.94 6.95
CA SER A 213 9.53 31.52 5.59
C SER A 213 9.68 30.41 4.53
N PRO A 214 8.89 30.44 3.43
CA PRO A 214 9.11 29.52 2.34
C PRO A 214 10.51 29.74 1.73
N PRO A 215 11.26 28.67 1.38
CA PRO A 215 12.46 28.83 0.59
C PRO A 215 12.11 29.52 -0.73
N PRO A 216 13.06 30.23 -1.36
CA PRO A 216 12.83 30.86 -2.65
C PRO A 216 12.27 29.83 -3.65
N GLN A 217 11.34 30.23 -4.53
CA GLN A 217 10.69 29.32 -5.49
C GLN A 217 11.66 28.49 -6.36
N TYR A 218 12.91 28.94 -6.50
CA TYR A 218 13.98 28.27 -7.23
C TYR A 218 14.79 27.26 -6.39
N MET A 219 14.69 27.28 -5.06
CA MET A 219 15.17 26.21 -4.17
C MET A 219 14.06 25.17 -4.06
N MET A 220 13.97 24.32 -5.09
CA MET A 220 13.00 23.23 -5.20
C MET A 220 13.38 22.04 -4.32
N ALA A 221 13.56 22.30 -3.03
CA ALA A 221 13.77 21.30 -2.00
C ALA A 221 12.70 21.50 -0.93
N ALA A 222 11.97 20.43 -0.64
CA ALA A 222 11.04 20.41 0.47
C ALA A 222 11.81 20.67 1.79
N PRO A 223 11.22 21.28 2.84
CA PRO A 223 11.91 21.52 4.09
C PRO A 223 12.50 20.19 4.60
N PRO A 224 13.84 20.06 4.63
CA PRO A 224 14.48 18.78 4.90
C PRO A 224 14.13 18.28 6.30
N GLU A 225 13.84 19.18 7.24
CA GLU A 225 13.51 18.89 8.63
C GLU A 225 12.15 18.17 8.76
N VAL A 226 11.13 18.65 8.04
CA VAL A 226 9.79 18.04 8.08
C VAL A 226 9.81 16.68 7.39
N GLY A 227 10.48 16.57 6.23
CA GLY A 227 10.65 15.31 5.52
C GLY A 227 11.41 14.28 6.35
N HIS A 228 12.49 14.71 7.03
CA HIS A 228 13.25 13.86 7.94
C HIS A 228 12.38 13.41 9.13
N ARG A 229 11.62 14.30 9.77
CA ARG A 229 10.71 13.96 10.87
C ARG A 229 9.65 12.93 10.44
N LEU A 230 9.07 13.09 9.25
CA LEU A 230 8.16 12.09 8.68
C LEU A 230 8.85 10.76 8.38
N GLY A 231 10.09 10.80 7.90
CA GLY A 231 10.94 9.61 7.72
C GLY A 231 11.16 8.86 9.04
N LEU A 232 11.40 9.57 10.14
CA LEU A 232 11.50 9.00 11.48
C LEU A 232 10.16 8.39 11.93
N LEU A 233 9.03 9.07 11.71
CA LEU A 233 7.74 8.57 12.16
C LEU A 233 7.27 7.35 11.33
N MET A 234 7.35 7.45 10.00
CA MET A 234 6.58 6.61 9.08
C MET A 234 7.44 5.84 8.10
N GLY A 235 8.70 6.24 7.94
CA GLY A 235 9.57 5.77 6.87
C GLY A 235 9.40 6.57 5.58
N PRO A 236 9.99 6.11 4.47
CA PRO A 236 9.93 6.81 3.20
C PRO A 236 8.49 6.84 2.64
N PRO A 237 8.21 7.72 1.66
CA PRO A 237 6.93 7.73 0.98
C PRO A 237 6.56 6.33 0.47
N PRO A 238 5.31 5.86 0.69
CA PRO A 238 4.90 4.52 0.26
C PRO A 238 4.67 4.40 -1.24
N PHE A 239 4.80 5.51 -1.98
CA PHE A 239 4.58 5.60 -3.42
C PHE A 239 5.72 4.96 -4.20
N PHE A 240 5.35 4.09 -5.13
CA PHE A 240 6.31 3.35 -5.92
C PHE A 240 7.01 4.27 -6.94
N PRO A 241 8.36 4.28 -7.05
CA PRO A 241 9.06 5.09 -8.04
C PRO A 241 8.50 4.91 -9.46
N GLY A 242 8.18 6.01 -10.13
CA GLY A 242 7.58 5.99 -11.48
C GLY A 242 6.05 5.87 -11.53
N SER A 243 5.37 5.54 -10.43
CA SER A 243 3.89 5.62 -10.35
C SER A 243 3.39 7.07 -10.44
N LEU A 244 2.12 7.29 -10.86
CA LEU A 244 1.54 8.63 -10.87
C LEU A 244 1.53 9.21 -9.46
N ASP A 245 1.26 8.42 -8.43
CA ASP A 245 1.32 8.88 -7.05
C ASP A 245 2.74 9.33 -6.64
N HIS A 246 3.78 8.64 -7.11
CA HIS A 246 5.15 9.09 -6.87
C HIS A 246 5.46 10.40 -7.60
N VAL A 247 5.02 10.55 -8.85
CA VAL A 247 5.15 11.81 -9.59
C VAL A 247 4.36 12.93 -8.87
N ARG A 248 3.12 12.66 -8.45
CA ARG A 248 2.25 13.62 -7.78
C ARG A 248 2.82 14.06 -6.42
N TYR A 249 3.26 13.11 -5.60
CA TYR A 249 3.52 13.39 -4.18
C TYR A 249 5.00 13.36 -3.78
N VAL A 250 5.87 12.77 -4.59
CA VAL A 250 7.33 12.75 -4.32
C VAL A 250 8.08 13.70 -5.25
N GLN A 251 7.60 13.89 -6.48
CA GLN A 251 8.17 14.84 -7.45
C GLN A 251 7.19 15.96 -7.78
N PRO A 252 6.76 16.80 -6.81
CA PRO A 252 5.68 17.78 -7.03
C PRO A 252 6.00 18.85 -8.09
N TRP A 253 7.26 18.97 -8.49
CA TRP A 253 7.80 19.84 -9.55
C TRP A 253 8.05 19.16 -10.89
N ALA A 254 7.93 17.83 -10.98
CA ALA A 254 7.86 17.18 -12.28
C ALA A 254 6.70 17.84 -13.02
N ARG A 255 6.95 18.32 -14.25
CA ARG A 255 5.92 18.90 -15.13
C ARG A 255 4.68 18.05 -14.99
N GLU A 256 3.53 18.68 -14.71
CA GLU A 256 2.24 17.99 -14.67
C GLU A 256 2.23 16.97 -15.80
N TRP A 257 2.26 15.69 -15.43
CA TRP A 257 1.93 14.66 -16.38
C TRP A 257 0.48 14.90 -16.71
N LYS A 258 0.26 15.69 -17.76
CA LYS A 258 -0.99 15.74 -18.50
C LYS A 258 -1.13 14.38 -19.19
N MET A 259 -1.45 13.36 -18.41
CA MET A 259 -2.55 12.50 -18.81
C MET A 259 -3.83 13.33 -18.66
N THR A 260 -3.93 14.40 -19.46
CA THR A 260 -5.21 14.88 -19.92
C THR A 260 -5.73 13.75 -20.76
N ASP A 261 -6.65 12.99 -20.18
CA ASP A 261 -7.52 12.25 -21.05
C ASP A 261 -8.89 12.28 -20.41
N GLY A 262 -9.82 12.93 -21.11
CA GLY A 262 -11.24 12.88 -20.81
C GLY A 262 -11.71 11.44 -20.94
N ARG A 263 -11.48 10.64 -19.90
CA ARG A 263 -11.88 9.23 -19.85
C ARG A 263 -13.12 9.14 -18.98
N ASP A 264 -14.26 9.20 -19.66
CA ASP A 264 -15.65 9.17 -19.15
C ASP A 264 -16.02 7.94 -18.30
N GLU A 265 -15.09 7.03 -18.00
CA GLU A 265 -15.31 5.76 -17.30
C GLU A 265 -14.67 5.68 -15.90
N ALA A 266 -14.38 6.82 -15.25
CA ALA A 266 -13.80 6.83 -13.91
C ALA A 266 -14.76 6.27 -12.85
N CYS A 267 -14.25 5.46 -11.91
CA CYS A 267 -15.10 4.93 -10.85
C CYS A 267 -15.65 6.07 -9.98
N ARG A 268 -16.98 6.22 -9.90
CA ARG A 268 -17.59 7.34 -9.15
C ARG A 268 -17.20 7.32 -7.67
N ALA A 269 -17.17 6.14 -7.06
CA ALA A 269 -16.75 5.98 -5.67
C ALA A 269 -15.28 6.36 -5.43
N CYS A 270 -14.35 5.93 -6.29
CA CYS A 270 -12.94 6.38 -6.22
C CYS A 270 -12.82 7.91 -6.37
N THR A 271 -13.63 8.53 -7.23
CA THR A 271 -13.65 9.99 -7.37
C THR A 271 -14.12 10.67 -6.10
N LEU A 272 -15.18 10.18 -5.46
CA LEU A 272 -15.67 10.69 -4.17
C LEU A 272 -14.63 10.51 -3.05
N GLU A 273 -13.93 9.37 -3.00
CA GLU A 273 -12.83 9.13 -2.05
C GLU A 273 -11.71 10.16 -2.22
N ARG A 274 -11.33 10.48 -3.47
CA ARG A 274 -10.30 11.49 -3.76
C ARG A 274 -10.74 12.91 -3.43
N GLU A 275 -12.00 13.26 -3.74
CA GLU A 275 -12.58 14.55 -3.36
C GLU A 275 -12.57 14.72 -1.83
N ALA A 276 -12.99 13.69 -1.10
CA ALA A 276 -12.97 13.68 0.36
C ALA A 276 -11.55 13.75 0.93
N GLU A 277 -10.60 12.98 0.36
CA GLU A 277 -9.18 13.04 0.70
C GLU A 277 -8.64 14.46 0.55
N GLN A 278 -8.83 15.06 -0.62
CA GLN A 278 -8.37 16.41 -0.93
C GLN A 278 -8.97 17.43 0.05
N GLN A 279 -10.27 17.34 0.34
CA GLN A 279 -10.93 18.22 1.29
C GLN A 279 -10.32 18.10 2.70
N GLN A 280 -10.06 16.88 3.18
CA GLN A 280 -9.44 16.66 4.51
C GLN A 280 -7.99 17.16 4.54
N LEU A 281 -7.20 16.92 3.50
CA LEU A 281 -5.83 17.41 3.39
C LEU A 281 -5.78 18.94 3.42
N GLU A 282 -6.65 19.62 2.66
CA GLU A 282 -6.74 21.09 2.66
C GLU A 282 -7.19 21.62 4.02
N THR A 283 -8.14 20.94 4.69
CA THR A 283 -8.61 21.29 6.03
C THR A 283 -7.47 21.21 7.05
N LEU A 284 -6.64 20.16 6.99
CA LEU A 284 -5.48 20.00 7.88
C LEU A 284 -4.40 21.07 7.66
N LEU A 285 -4.26 21.59 6.44
CA LEU A 285 -3.29 22.64 6.12
C LEU A 285 -3.83 24.06 6.34
N ALA A 286 -5.11 24.22 6.65
CA ALA A 286 -5.71 25.51 6.91
C ALA A 286 -5.00 26.21 8.09
N PRO A 287 -4.76 27.53 8.02
CA PRO A 287 -4.01 28.26 9.06
C PRO A 287 -4.56 28.09 10.49
N ASP A 288 -5.89 27.92 10.62
CA ASP A 288 -6.56 27.77 11.90
C ASP A 288 -6.73 26.32 12.38
N ALA A 289 -6.33 25.33 11.56
CA ALA A 289 -6.49 23.90 11.89
C ALA A 289 -5.80 23.50 13.20
N ALA A 290 -4.74 24.23 13.55
CA ALA A 290 -3.95 24.00 14.74
C ALA A 290 -4.65 24.35 16.07
N LYS A 291 -5.82 24.99 16.06
CA LYS A 291 -6.48 25.42 17.32
C LYS A 291 -7.14 24.29 18.10
N ASN A 292 -7.43 23.14 17.47
CA ASN A 292 -8.27 22.10 18.08
C ASN A 292 -7.58 21.15 19.08
N GLY A 293 -6.28 21.32 19.37
CA GLY A 293 -5.58 20.55 20.42
C GLY A 293 -5.30 19.07 20.11
N ASP A 294 -6.18 18.38 19.38
CA ASP A 294 -6.07 16.95 19.10
C ASP A 294 -5.00 16.63 18.04
N VAL A 295 -4.27 15.52 18.26
CA VAL A 295 -3.34 14.96 17.28
C VAL A 295 -4.16 14.18 16.24
N LEU A 296 -4.23 14.72 15.03
CA LEU A 296 -4.86 14.01 13.90
C LEU A 296 -3.83 13.05 13.29
N TRP A 297 -3.93 11.79 13.73
CA TRP A 297 -3.11 10.69 13.25
C TRP A 297 -3.43 10.35 11.79
N LEU A 298 -2.39 10.20 10.97
CA LEU A 298 -2.50 9.79 9.58
C LEU A 298 -1.82 8.44 9.35
N CYS A 299 -2.16 7.77 8.25
CA CYS A 299 -1.33 6.67 7.77
C CYS A 299 -0.14 7.25 6.99
N SER A 300 0.86 6.41 6.69
CA SER A 300 2.04 6.85 5.94
C SER A 300 1.67 7.49 4.59
N ASP A 301 0.65 6.97 3.91
CA ASP A 301 0.18 7.50 2.62
C ASP A 301 -0.29 8.96 2.76
N HIS A 302 -1.28 9.19 3.61
CA HIS A 302 -1.88 10.50 3.83
C HIS A 302 -0.92 11.52 4.43
N ALA A 303 0.03 11.10 5.28
CA ALA A 303 1.05 11.99 5.80
C ALA A 303 1.98 12.53 4.70
N TRP A 304 2.42 11.66 3.80
CA TRP A 304 3.27 12.08 2.68
C TRP A 304 2.48 12.86 1.61
N LYS A 305 1.18 12.57 1.41
CA LYS A 305 0.30 13.43 0.59
C LYS A 305 0.13 14.82 1.19
N LEU A 306 -0.08 14.92 2.51
CA LEU A 306 -0.18 16.19 3.23
C LEU A 306 1.10 17.01 3.09
N TYR A 307 2.26 16.35 3.25
CA TYR A 307 3.56 16.96 3.02
C TYR A 307 3.67 17.52 1.59
N ALA A 308 3.40 16.72 0.58
CA ALA A 308 3.47 17.15 -0.82
C ALA A 308 2.52 18.32 -1.13
N LEU A 309 1.29 18.26 -0.63
CA LEU A 309 0.30 19.32 -0.81
C LEU A 309 0.76 20.62 -0.13
N SER A 310 1.36 20.53 1.06
CA SER A 310 1.88 21.70 1.78
C SER A 310 2.93 22.47 0.98
N LEU A 311 3.76 21.76 0.21
CA LEU A 311 4.76 22.38 -0.67
C LEU A 311 4.09 23.12 -1.82
N ARG A 312 3.12 22.46 -2.48
CA ARG A 312 2.37 23.04 -3.60
C ARG A 312 1.53 24.26 -3.20
N ARG A 313 1.00 24.27 -1.98
CA ARG A 313 0.18 25.35 -1.43
C ARG A 313 0.98 26.40 -0.65
N LEU A 314 2.31 26.26 -0.55
CA LEU A 314 3.17 27.12 0.26
C LEU A 314 2.72 27.21 1.73
N ARG A 315 2.24 26.10 2.31
CA ARG A 315 1.72 25.97 3.69
C ARG A 315 2.73 25.26 4.62
N GLN A 316 4.00 25.65 4.54
CA GLN A 316 5.10 24.98 5.26
C GLN A 316 4.98 25.09 6.79
N ALA A 317 4.48 26.22 7.30
CA ALA A 317 4.23 26.39 8.73
C ALA A 317 3.18 25.40 9.27
N SER A 318 2.10 25.16 8.52
CA SER A 318 1.03 24.23 8.93
C SER A 318 1.56 22.79 9.04
N ILE A 319 2.31 22.32 8.04
CA ILE A 319 2.88 20.96 8.05
C ILE A 319 3.97 20.80 9.11
N ASP A 320 4.82 21.82 9.33
CA ASP A 320 5.84 21.75 10.39
C ASP A 320 5.15 21.65 11.75
N GLN A 321 4.17 22.51 12.03
CA GLN A 321 3.43 22.48 13.29
C GLN A 321 2.73 21.13 13.53
N TRP A 322 2.03 20.61 12.52
CA TRP A 322 1.37 19.31 12.64
C TRP A 322 2.38 18.18 12.87
N SER A 323 3.48 18.14 12.12
CA SER A 323 4.49 17.08 12.28
C SER A 323 5.22 17.18 13.62
N ARG A 324 5.43 18.38 14.19
CA ARG A 324 5.97 18.58 15.55
C ARG A 324 5.04 17.99 16.60
N ARG A 325 3.74 18.30 16.54
CA ARG A 325 2.76 17.76 17.49
C ARG A 325 2.74 16.24 17.47
N TRP A 326 2.81 15.67 16.27
CA TRP A 326 2.87 14.24 16.11
C TRP A 326 4.15 13.63 16.71
N ALA A 327 5.32 14.17 16.36
CA ALA A 327 6.59 13.70 16.93
C ALA A 327 6.65 13.88 18.46
N GLN A 328 6.08 14.96 18.99
CA GLN A 328 5.99 15.19 20.43
C GLN A 328 5.08 14.16 21.12
N ALA A 329 3.90 13.87 20.55
CA ALA A 329 3.00 12.85 21.08
C ALA A 329 3.62 11.46 21.03
N ALA A 330 4.22 11.08 19.89
CA ALA A 330 4.90 9.80 19.73
C ALA A 330 6.10 9.65 20.69
N ALA A 331 6.91 10.70 20.86
CA ALA A 331 8.00 10.68 21.84
C ALA A 331 7.49 10.53 23.28
N GLY A 332 6.37 11.19 23.62
CA GLY A 332 5.69 11.03 24.90
C GLY A 332 5.24 9.59 25.16
N GLU A 333 4.55 8.96 24.20
CA GLU A 333 4.11 7.55 24.29
C GLU A 333 5.30 6.60 24.48
N LEU A 334 6.37 6.78 23.71
CA LEU A 334 7.57 5.94 23.81
C LEU A 334 8.25 6.06 25.19
N ARG A 335 8.32 7.27 25.77
CA ARG A 335 8.86 7.47 27.13
C ARG A 335 8.00 6.82 28.19
N LEU A 336 6.66 6.87 28.05
CA LEU A 336 5.75 6.18 28.97
C LEU A 336 5.95 4.66 28.92
N LEU A 337 6.27 4.11 27.75
CA LEU A 337 6.61 2.69 27.62
C LEU A 337 7.94 2.34 28.31
N VAL A 338 8.93 3.24 28.28
CA VAL A 338 10.20 3.06 29.01
C VAL A 338 9.97 3.12 30.53
N SER A 339 9.18 4.07 31.02
CA SER A 339 8.94 4.25 32.47
C SER A 339 7.94 3.23 33.05
N GLY A 340 6.94 2.81 32.29
CA GLY A 340 5.92 1.83 32.67
C GLY A 340 6.41 0.37 32.67
N ALA A 341 7.57 0.09 32.08
CA ALA A 341 8.23 -1.23 32.17
C ALA A 341 8.61 -1.60 33.61
N GLY A 342 8.68 -0.61 34.53
CA GLY A 342 8.91 -0.84 35.96
C GLY A 342 7.68 -1.32 36.76
N SER A 343 6.45 -1.05 36.32
CA SER A 343 5.23 -1.32 37.12
C SER A 343 4.46 -2.57 36.70
N SER A 344 4.64 -3.05 35.46
CA SER A 344 3.99 -4.28 34.97
C SER A 344 4.79 -5.56 35.24
N ALA A 345 6.00 -5.45 35.82
CA ALA A 345 6.87 -6.59 36.10
C ALA A 345 6.32 -7.58 37.16
N HIS A 346 5.26 -7.21 37.91
CA HIS A 346 4.77 -8.02 39.04
C HIS A 346 3.55 -8.91 38.75
N THR A 347 2.88 -8.79 37.61
CA THR A 347 1.72 -9.66 37.27
C THR A 347 2.03 -10.75 36.24
N TRP A 348 3.15 -10.67 35.52
CA TRP A 348 3.49 -11.65 34.46
C TRP A 348 4.35 -12.84 34.93
N ALA A 349 4.78 -12.85 36.20
CA ALA A 349 5.59 -13.93 36.77
C ALA A 349 4.81 -15.24 37.03
N LEU A 350 3.46 -15.21 36.92
CA LEU A 350 2.59 -16.34 37.27
C LEU A 350 1.90 -17.01 36.07
N LEU A 351 2.12 -16.54 34.84
CA LEU A 351 1.59 -17.21 33.65
C LEU A 351 2.61 -18.23 33.12
N PRO A 352 2.19 -19.49 32.82
CA PRO A 352 3.10 -20.52 32.36
C PRO A 352 3.81 -20.08 31.07
N ARG A 353 5.14 -20.17 31.09
CA ARG A 353 6.05 -19.84 29.98
C ARG A 353 5.80 -20.73 28.76
N ASN A 354 4.74 -20.48 28.02
CA ASN A 354 4.62 -20.98 26.66
C ASN A 354 5.41 -20.03 25.75
N ARG A 355 6.50 -20.54 25.15
CA ARG A 355 7.47 -19.80 24.29
C ARG A 355 6.86 -19.18 23.01
N HIS A 356 5.54 -19.20 22.84
CA HIS A 356 4.85 -18.89 21.58
C HIS A 356 3.68 -17.90 21.73
N SER A 357 3.44 -17.32 22.90
CA SER A 357 2.50 -16.20 23.00
C SER A 357 3.18 -14.94 22.48
N PRO A 358 2.71 -14.32 21.37
CA PRO A 358 3.23 -13.04 20.92
C PRO A 358 3.04 -12.04 22.06
N ARG A 359 4.11 -11.35 22.44
CA ARG A 359 4.00 -10.21 23.35
C ARG A 359 3.07 -9.18 22.69
N PRO A 360 2.17 -8.53 23.44
CA PRO A 360 1.33 -7.47 22.86
C PRO A 360 2.24 -6.45 22.18
N THR A 361 1.85 -6.07 20.96
CA THR A 361 2.44 -4.96 20.22
C THR A 361 2.36 -3.71 21.08
N ALA A 362 3.26 -2.75 20.86
CA ALA A 362 3.28 -1.54 21.68
C ALA A 362 2.10 -0.59 21.37
N GLU A 363 1.15 -0.98 20.50
CA GLU A 363 -0.01 -0.22 20.02
C GLU A 363 0.34 1.23 19.60
N ILE A 364 1.53 1.43 19.02
CA ILE A 364 2.04 2.76 18.61
C ILE A 364 1.36 3.25 17.30
N ILE A 365 0.48 2.44 16.70
CA ILE A 365 -0.15 2.73 15.41
C ILE A 365 -1.62 3.11 15.62
N HIS A 366 -1.93 4.36 15.28
CA HIS A 366 -3.26 4.93 15.42
C HIS A 366 -4.05 4.90 14.09
N SER A 367 -5.38 4.95 14.18
CA SER A 367 -6.24 4.97 12.99
C SER A 367 -6.12 6.30 12.22
N CYS A 368 -6.09 6.23 10.89
CA CYS A 368 -6.00 7.43 10.05
C CYS A 368 -7.34 8.16 9.92
N SER A 369 -7.37 9.44 10.28
CA SER A 369 -8.57 10.28 10.20
C SER A 369 -9.11 10.45 8.77
N ILE A 370 -8.22 10.54 7.77
CA ILE A 370 -8.60 10.67 6.35
C ILE A 370 -9.15 9.36 5.80
N CYS A 371 -8.52 8.22 6.10
CA CYS A 371 -9.07 6.91 5.73
C CYS A 371 -10.48 6.72 6.30
N ALA A 372 -10.70 7.13 7.55
CA ALA A 372 -12.03 7.07 8.17
C ALA A 372 -13.04 8.00 7.47
N ALA A 373 -12.61 9.18 7.01
CA ALA A 373 -13.47 10.09 6.24
C ALA A 373 -13.84 9.51 4.85
N GLN A 374 -12.86 8.95 4.12
CA GLN A 374 -13.10 8.28 2.84
C GLN A 374 -14.10 7.13 2.98
N ALA A 375 -13.92 6.28 4.00
CA ALA A 375 -14.84 5.17 4.27
C ALA A 375 -16.28 5.64 4.50
N ARG A 376 -16.47 6.72 5.28
CA ARG A 376 -17.81 7.30 5.51
C ARG A 376 -18.46 7.83 4.23
N ILE A 377 -17.68 8.49 3.37
CA ILE A 377 -18.18 9.03 2.09
C ILE A 377 -18.64 7.91 1.16
N VAL A 378 -17.86 6.84 1.05
CA VAL A 378 -18.24 5.67 0.24
C VAL A 378 -19.47 4.97 0.82
N ASP A 379 -19.54 4.81 2.14
CA ASP A 379 -20.70 4.19 2.78
C ASP A 379 -21.99 4.98 2.53
N GLY A 380 -21.93 6.31 2.60
CA GLY A 380 -23.05 7.19 2.26
C GLY A 380 -23.45 7.10 0.79
N TRP A 381 -22.49 7.09 -0.12
CA TRP A 381 -22.74 6.93 -1.55
C TRP A 381 -23.36 5.57 -1.88
N ILE A 382 -22.87 4.46 -1.28
CA ILE A 382 -23.47 3.12 -1.45
C ILE A 382 -24.93 3.12 -1.03
N ALA A 383 -25.27 3.71 0.12
CA ALA A 383 -26.65 3.78 0.58
C ALA A 383 -27.55 4.55 -0.41
N GLN A 384 -27.02 5.61 -1.02
CA GLN A 384 -27.72 6.38 -2.04
C GLN A 384 -27.95 5.57 -3.33
N GLU A 385 -26.93 4.90 -3.86
CA GLU A 385 -27.05 4.08 -5.09
C GLU A 385 -28.05 2.93 -4.90
N LEU A 386 -28.01 2.25 -3.75
CA LEU A 386 -28.96 1.17 -3.45
C LEU A 386 -30.40 1.69 -3.34
N SER A 387 -30.59 2.89 -2.80
CA SER A 387 -31.89 3.55 -2.76
C SER A 387 -32.40 3.89 -4.17
N LEU A 388 -31.53 4.39 -5.05
CA LEU A 388 -31.88 4.68 -6.45
C LEU A 388 -32.24 3.40 -7.22
N LEU A 389 -31.50 2.31 -7.02
CA LEU A 389 -31.80 1.00 -7.62
C LEU A 389 -33.15 0.45 -7.15
N ALA A 390 -33.50 0.64 -5.87
CA ALA A 390 -34.79 0.19 -5.33
C ALA A 390 -35.99 0.98 -5.87
N GLN A 391 -35.79 2.22 -6.32
CA GLN A 391 -36.86 3.10 -6.79
C GLN A 391 -37.16 2.99 -8.28
N LYS A 392 -36.28 2.38 -9.09
CA LYS A 392 -36.40 2.32 -10.55
C LYS A 392 -36.53 0.88 -11.05
N PRO A 393 -37.30 0.63 -12.12
CA PRO A 393 -37.29 -0.66 -12.79
C PRO A 393 -35.88 -0.95 -13.34
N GLU A 394 -35.51 -2.23 -13.35
CA GLU A 394 -34.14 -2.66 -13.66
C GLU A 394 -33.63 -2.18 -15.04
N SER A 395 -34.54 -2.04 -16.01
CA SER A 395 -34.25 -1.54 -17.36
C SER A 395 -33.91 -0.04 -17.43
N GLU A 396 -34.34 0.74 -16.45
CA GLU A 396 -34.13 2.21 -16.39
C GLU A 396 -33.12 2.63 -15.32
N ALA A 397 -32.70 1.70 -14.46
CA ALA A 397 -31.81 1.99 -13.36
C ALA A 397 -30.37 2.19 -13.86
N THR A 398 -29.91 3.44 -13.94
CA THR A 398 -28.51 3.75 -14.25
C THR A 398 -27.66 3.63 -12.99
N LEU A 399 -26.84 2.57 -12.91
CA LEU A 399 -25.78 2.44 -11.92
C LEU A 399 -24.55 3.20 -12.40
N ALA A 400 -23.91 3.97 -11.52
CA ALA A 400 -22.61 4.56 -11.80
C ALA A 400 -21.57 3.48 -12.14
N GLU A 401 -20.67 3.77 -13.08
CA GLU A 401 -19.55 2.88 -13.31
C GLU A 401 -18.65 2.84 -12.09
N VAL A 402 -18.35 1.64 -11.62
CA VAL A 402 -17.46 1.42 -10.48
C VAL A 402 -16.48 0.30 -10.74
N CYS A 403 -15.34 0.37 -10.05
CA CYS A 403 -14.35 -0.69 -9.99
C CYS A 403 -14.89 -1.87 -9.18
N LEU A 404 -14.25 -3.03 -9.33
CA LEU A 404 -14.59 -4.28 -8.66
C LEU A 404 -14.62 -4.15 -7.13
N PRO A 405 -13.65 -3.50 -6.44
CA PRO A 405 -13.73 -3.29 -4.99
C PRO A 405 -14.98 -2.54 -4.54
N HIS A 406 -15.36 -1.46 -5.22
CA HIS A 406 -16.57 -0.69 -4.90
C HIS A 406 -17.85 -1.41 -5.36
N ALA A 407 -17.82 -2.18 -6.44
CA ALA A 407 -18.91 -3.09 -6.81
C ALA A 407 -19.14 -4.15 -5.74
N GLN A 408 -18.09 -4.75 -5.19
CA GLN A 408 -18.19 -5.71 -4.08
C GLN A 408 -18.73 -5.05 -2.81
N ALA A 409 -18.34 -3.80 -2.54
CA ALA A 409 -18.88 -3.04 -1.42
C ALA A 409 -20.39 -2.79 -1.58
N LEU A 410 -20.86 -2.47 -2.79
CA LEU A 410 -22.29 -2.41 -3.12
C LEU A 410 -22.95 -3.77 -2.91
N LEU A 411 -22.39 -4.85 -3.46
CA LEU A 411 -22.96 -6.20 -3.42
C LEU A 411 -23.14 -6.74 -2.00
N ARG A 412 -22.23 -6.43 -1.08
CA ARG A 412 -22.34 -6.80 0.34
C ARG A 412 -23.56 -6.18 1.04
N LYS A 413 -24.04 -5.03 0.56
CA LYS A 413 -25.16 -4.28 1.15
C LYS A 413 -26.44 -4.35 0.30
N ALA A 414 -26.35 -4.85 -0.93
CA ALA A 414 -27.45 -4.83 -1.89
C ALA A 414 -28.51 -5.91 -1.60
N PRO A 415 -29.81 -5.60 -1.74
CA PRO A 415 -30.85 -6.63 -1.77
C PRO A 415 -30.70 -7.52 -3.02
N PRO A 416 -31.30 -8.74 -3.05
CA PRO A 416 -31.07 -9.72 -4.10
C PRO A 416 -31.28 -9.21 -5.54
N GLU A 417 -32.31 -8.41 -5.77
CA GLU A 417 -32.64 -7.84 -7.10
C GLU A 417 -31.55 -6.85 -7.55
N ALA A 418 -31.24 -5.85 -6.72
CA ALA A 418 -30.17 -4.88 -6.98
C ALA A 418 -28.80 -5.57 -7.16
N ALA A 419 -28.52 -6.61 -6.37
CA ALA A 419 -27.31 -7.40 -6.50
C ALA A 419 -27.23 -8.15 -7.84
N GLY A 420 -28.38 -8.54 -8.41
CA GLY A 420 -28.46 -9.09 -9.76
C GLY A 420 -28.05 -8.06 -10.83
N THR A 421 -28.61 -6.85 -10.76
CA THR A 421 -28.29 -5.75 -11.68
C THR A 421 -26.80 -5.38 -11.64
N VAL A 422 -26.24 -5.21 -10.44
CA VAL A 422 -24.82 -4.85 -10.25
C VAL A 422 -23.93 -5.92 -10.87
N ARG A 423 -24.17 -7.22 -10.61
CA ARG A 423 -23.35 -8.31 -11.17
C ARG A 423 -23.42 -8.35 -12.68
N ARG A 424 -24.61 -8.28 -13.29
CA ARG A 424 -24.76 -8.33 -14.74
C ARG A 424 -23.97 -7.22 -15.43
N ARG A 425 -24.06 -5.99 -14.91
CA ARG A 425 -23.31 -4.84 -15.45
C ARG A 425 -21.80 -5.02 -15.32
N GLN A 426 -21.33 -5.47 -14.16
CA GLN A 426 -19.90 -5.66 -13.92
C GLN A 426 -19.31 -6.80 -14.76
N LEU A 427 -20.05 -7.89 -14.96
CA LEU A 427 -19.63 -8.98 -15.83
C LEU A 427 -19.59 -8.57 -17.30
N ALA A 428 -20.58 -7.81 -17.78
CA ALA A 428 -20.58 -7.28 -19.14
C ALA A 428 -19.38 -6.35 -19.39
N ARG A 429 -19.06 -5.47 -18.42
CA ARG A 429 -17.87 -4.61 -18.49
C ARG A 429 -16.57 -5.42 -18.49
N LEU A 430 -16.46 -6.42 -17.61
CA LEU A 430 -15.30 -7.29 -17.54
C LEU A 430 -15.08 -8.07 -18.85
N GLN A 431 -16.17 -8.55 -19.46
CA GLN A 431 -16.12 -9.23 -20.75
C GLN A 431 -15.61 -8.30 -21.86
N GLY A 432 -16.16 -7.09 -21.97
CA GLY A 432 -15.68 -6.10 -22.95
C GLY A 432 -14.20 -5.78 -22.77
N LEU A 433 -13.75 -5.55 -21.54
CA LEU A 433 -12.32 -5.32 -21.26
C LEU A 433 -11.45 -6.54 -21.58
N GLN A 434 -11.93 -7.76 -21.35
CA GLN A 434 -11.20 -8.99 -21.68
C GLN A 434 -11.02 -9.13 -23.19
N GLU A 435 -12.06 -8.86 -23.98
CA GLU A 435 -12.01 -8.87 -25.45
C GLU A 435 -11.04 -7.82 -25.99
N GLU A 436 -11.08 -6.60 -25.44
CA GLU A 436 -10.12 -5.54 -25.77
C GLU A 436 -8.68 -5.92 -25.40
N LEU A 437 -8.45 -6.54 -24.25
CA LEU A 437 -7.11 -7.00 -23.87
C LEU A 437 -6.57 -8.06 -24.81
N ALA A 438 -7.41 -9.01 -25.23
CA ALA A 438 -7.04 -10.02 -26.22
C ALA A 438 -6.62 -9.35 -27.54
N LEU A 439 -7.37 -8.33 -27.98
CA LEU A 439 -7.04 -7.53 -29.17
C LEU A 439 -5.74 -6.73 -28.99
N TYR A 440 -5.52 -6.14 -27.81
CA TYR A 440 -4.27 -5.46 -27.49
C TYR A 440 -3.07 -6.41 -27.59
N ILE A 441 -3.15 -7.59 -26.96
CA ILE A 441 -2.08 -8.61 -26.98
C ILE A 441 -1.79 -9.05 -28.42
N HIS A 442 -2.84 -9.22 -29.24
CA HIS A 442 -2.73 -9.54 -30.66
C HIS A 442 -1.99 -8.44 -31.44
N LYS A 443 -2.41 -7.18 -31.32
CA LYS A 443 -1.86 -6.05 -32.09
C LYS A 443 -0.47 -5.60 -31.66
N VAL A 444 -0.06 -5.87 -30.41
CA VAL A 444 1.32 -5.64 -29.97
C VAL A 444 2.30 -6.60 -30.65
N ASN A 445 1.85 -7.77 -31.12
CA ASN A 445 2.70 -8.69 -31.84
C ASN A 445 3.22 -8.05 -33.15
N TRP A 446 4.50 -8.26 -33.45
CA TRP A 446 5.19 -7.66 -34.58
C TRP A 446 4.51 -7.93 -35.93
N ASP A 447 3.87 -9.10 -36.05
CA ASP A 447 3.16 -9.55 -37.25
C ASP A 447 1.87 -8.74 -37.53
N HIS A 448 1.33 -8.05 -36.52
CA HIS A 448 0.06 -7.33 -36.57
C HIS A 448 0.21 -5.82 -36.34
N ARG A 449 1.45 -5.30 -36.35
CA ARG A 449 1.75 -3.90 -36.00
C ARG A 449 1.12 -2.85 -36.95
N ASP A 450 0.73 -3.27 -38.15
CA ASP A 450 0.13 -2.40 -39.17
C ASP A 450 -1.40 -2.27 -39.01
N GLU A 451 -2.02 -3.05 -38.10
CA GLU A 451 -3.44 -2.93 -37.77
C GLU A 451 -3.74 -1.61 -37.03
N ALA A 452 -4.84 -0.94 -37.39
CA ALA A 452 -5.23 0.32 -36.75
C ALA A 452 -5.66 0.11 -35.29
N TRP A 453 -5.18 0.98 -34.40
CA TRP A 453 -5.55 0.99 -32.98
C TRP A 453 -6.93 1.61 -32.76
N GLY A 454 -7.73 0.95 -31.92
CA GLY A 454 -9.00 1.44 -31.39
C GLY A 454 -8.97 1.61 -29.86
N PRO A 455 -10.11 1.41 -29.17
CA PRO A 455 -10.21 1.58 -27.72
C PRO A 455 -9.32 0.58 -26.94
N GLU A 456 -8.94 -0.55 -27.54
CA GLU A 456 -8.07 -1.54 -26.91
C GLU A 456 -6.69 -0.99 -26.52
N ARG A 457 -6.26 0.12 -27.11
CA ARG A 457 -4.93 0.72 -26.90
C ARG A 457 -4.60 0.99 -25.42
N ASP A 458 -5.60 1.34 -24.61
CA ASP A 458 -5.44 1.59 -23.18
C ASP A 458 -6.16 0.58 -22.27
N SER A 459 -6.61 -0.56 -22.84
CA SER A 459 -7.34 -1.61 -22.12
C SER A 459 -6.57 -2.18 -20.93
N TRP A 460 -5.25 -2.35 -21.05
CA TRP A 460 -4.35 -2.80 -19.98
C TRP A 460 -4.32 -1.86 -18.77
N TRP A 461 -4.56 -0.56 -18.97
CA TRP A 461 -4.70 0.41 -17.88
C TRP A 461 -6.13 0.38 -17.30
N ARG A 462 -7.14 0.32 -18.18
CA ARG A 462 -8.56 0.27 -17.76
C ARG A 462 -8.89 -1.00 -16.97
N ILE A 463 -8.30 -2.15 -17.29
CA ILE A 463 -8.51 -3.38 -16.52
C ILE A 463 -7.88 -3.33 -15.13
N VAL A 464 -6.72 -2.69 -14.98
CA VAL A 464 -6.11 -2.47 -13.66
C VAL A 464 -7.05 -1.61 -12.81
N ARG A 465 -7.55 -0.51 -13.38
CA ARG A 465 -8.55 0.34 -12.73
C ARG A 465 -9.83 -0.42 -12.38
N PHE A 466 -10.29 -1.33 -13.24
CA PHE A 466 -11.42 -2.20 -12.94
C PHE A 466 -11.13 -3.07 -11.71
N PHE A 467 -9.99 -3.77 -11.66
CA PHE A 467 -9.68 -4.71 -10.57
C PHE A 467 -9.35 -4.04 -9.23
N VAL A 468 -8.67 -2.90 -9.23
CA VAL A 468 -8.12 -2.31 -7.99
C VAL A 468 -8.55 -0.87 -7.71
N GLY A 469 -9.41 -0.30 -8.56
CA GLY A 469 -9.82 1.10 -8.47
C GLY A 469 -8.80 2.06 -9.06
N ASP A 470 -9.15 3.34 -9.08
CA ASP A 470 -8.29 4.41 -9.59
C ASP A 470 -6.98 4.49 -8.79
N GLU A 471 -5.93 5.02 -9.43
CA GLU A 471 -4.69 5.49 -8.77
C GLU A 471 -4.89 6.89 -8.17
#